data_AF-A0A0S3UDC2-F1
#
_entry.id   AF-A0A0S3UDC2-F1
#
_cell.length_a   1.000
_cell.length_b   1.000
_cell.length_c   1.000
_cell.angle_alpha   90.00
_cell.angle_beta   90.00
_cell.angle_gamma   90.00
#
_symmetry.space_group_name_H-M   'P 1'
#
loop_
_entity.id
_entity.type
_entity.pdbx_description
1 polymer ?
#
loop_
_entity_poly.entity_id
_entity_poly.type
_entity_poly.pdbx_seq_one_letter_code
_entity_poly.pdbx_strand_id
1 'polypeptide(L)' 'MTQPTNLKRQQYQRLTEIFDTARQRYLEAGGDPSRSSGSLHGDEFLSDEEKAEIRALGKQLFPEPKHDSNH' A
#
# COMPACT_ATOMS: atom_id res chain seq x y z
N MET A 1 10.57 -19.59 16.79
CA MET A 1 10.08 -19.39 15.41
C MET A 1 9.59 -17.93 15.28
N THR A 2 10.44 -17.02 14.80
CA THR A 2 10.19 -15.56 14.75
C THR A 2 10.31 -15.01 13.32
N GLN A 3 9.74 -15.72 12.34
CA GLN A 3 9.85 -15.34 10.92
C GLN A 3 8.72 -14.48 10.32
N PRO A 4 7.53 -14.25 10.92
CA PRO A 4 6.52 -13.40 10.27
C PRO A 4 6.88 -11.91 10.28
N THR A 5 7.72 -11.45 11.22
CA THR A 5 8.01 -10.02 11.41
C THR A 5 8.90 -9.45 10.31
N ASN A 6 9.90 -10.21 9.83
CA ASN A 6 10.81 -9.73 8.78
C ASN A 6 10.12 -9.66 7.42
N LEU A 7 9.29 -10.65 7.08
CA LEU A 7 8.52 -10.65 5.84
C LEU A 7 7.52 -9.49 5.83
N LYS A 8 6.77 -9.29 6.92
CA LYS A 8 5.86 -8.14 7.06
C LYS A 8 6.60 -6.81 6.94
N ARG A 9 7.78 -6.68 7.56
CA ARG A 9 8.60 -5.46 7.44
C ARG A 9 9.04 -5.19 6.00
N GLN A 10 9.48 -6.23 5.27
CA GLN A 10 9.83 -6.09 3.85
C GLN A 10 8.63 -5.66 3.00
N GLN A 11 7.46 -6.27 3.24
CA GLN A 11 6.21 -5.91 2.55
C GLN A 11 5.77 -4.47 2.87
N TYR A 12 5.91 -4.03 4.12
CA TYR A 12 5.62 -2.64 4.52
C TYR A 12 6.61 -1.64 3.94
N GLN A 13 7.91 -1.97 3.92
CA GLN A 13 8.92 -1.15 3.24
C GLN A 13 8.55 -0.99 1.77
N ARG A 14 8.18 -2.09 1.11
CA ARG A 14 7.82 -2.05 -0.31
C ARG A 14 6.60 -1.19 -0.58
N LEU A 15 5.54 -1.33 0.22
CA LEU A 15 4.38 -0.43 0.15
C LEU A 15 4.80 1.04 0.33
N THR A 16 5.67 1.31 1.30
CA THR A 16 6.14 2.68 1.57
C THR A 16 6.88 3.27 0.38
N GLU A 17 7.77 2.51 -0.27
CA GLU A 17 8.48 2.97 -1.48
C GLU A 17 7.51 3.32 -2.62
N ILE A 18 6.49 2.49 -2.83
CA ILE A 18 5.47 2.72 -3.86
C ILE A 18 4.68 4.00 -3.54
N PHE A 19 4.25 4.17 -2.29
CA PHE A 19 3.51 5.37 -1.87
C PHE A 19 4.37 6.64 -1.89
N ASP A 20 5.66 6.54 -1.57
CA ASP A 20 6.59 7.67 -1.62
C ASP A 20 6.77 8.15 -3.07
N THR A 21 6.95 7.21 -4.01
CA THR A 21 7.03 7.50 -5.44
C THR A 21 5.75 8.15 -5.95
N ALA A 22 4.59 7.58 -5.62
CA ALA A 22 3.29 8.15 -6.01
C ALA A 22 3.05 9.53 -5.38
N ARG A 23 3.50 9.74 -4.13
CA ARG A 23 3.43 11.04 -3.46
C ARG A 23 4.31 12.07 -4.14
N GLN A 24 5.53 11.69 -4.55
CA GLN A 24 6.40 12.61 -5.26
C GLN A 24 5.76 13.07 -6.57
N ARG A 25 5.23 12.13 -7.38
CA ARG A 25 4.50 12.44 -8.62
C ARG A 25 3.30 13.36 -8.38
N TYR A 26 2.56 13.12 -7.30
CA TYR A 26 1.45 13.98 -6.92
C TYR A 26 1.90 15.42 -6.59
N LEU A 27 2.98 15.57 -5.83
CA LEU A 27 3.52 16.89 -5.50
C LEU A 27 4.08 17.60 -6.75
N GLU A 28 4.74 16.86 -7.64
CA GLU A 28 5.21 17.37 -8.93
C GLU A 28 4.06 17.84 -9.83
N ALA A 29 2.90 17.22 -9.74
CA ALA A 29 1.68 17.63 -10.44
C ALA A 29 0.95 18.84 -9.80
N GLY A 30 1.52 19.45 -8.75
CA GLY A 30 0.91 20.56 -8.02
C GLY A 30 -0.08 20.12 -6.93
N GLY A 31 0.03 18.86 -6.49
CA GLY A 31 -0.75 18.30 -5.40
C GLY A 31 -0.44 18.95 -4.04
N ASP A 32 -1.40 18.89 -3.13
CA ASP A 32 -1.32 19.53 -1.82
C ASP A 32 -0.53 18.65 -0.81
N PRO A 33 0.61 19.12 -0.28
CA PRO A 33 1.46 18.33 0.62
C PRO A 33 0.83 18.06 1.99
N SER A 34 -0.23 18.78 2.37
CA SER A 34 -0.97 18.57 3.62
C SER A 34 -2.04 17.48 3.50
N ARG A 35 -2.41 17.08 2.28
CA ARG A 35 -3.25 15.91 2.05
C ARG A 35 -2.45 14.63 2.27
N SER A 36 -2.97 13.78 3.15
CA SER A 36 -2.39 12.47 3.40
C SER A 36 -2.48 11.59 2.16
N SER A 37 -1.51 10.68 2.00
CA SER A 37 -1.44 9.73 0.88
C SER A 37 -2.70 8.88 0.71
N GLY A 38 -3.50 8.70 1.76
CA GLY A 38 -4.80 8.01 1.70
C GLY A 38 -5.96 8.84 1.13
N SER A 39 -5.79 10.16 0.99
CA SER A 39 -6.74 11.07 0.33
C SER A 39 -6.28 11.51 -1.05
N LEU A 40 -5.08 11.08 -1.46
CA LEU A 40 -4.76 11.04 -2.87
C LEU A 40 -5.86 10.21 -3.53
N HIS A 41 -6.37 10.67 -4.67
CA HIS A 41 -6.86 9.74 -5.68
C HIS A 41 -5.64 8.91 -6.15
N GLY A 42 -5.07 8.10 -5.25
CA GLY A 42 -3.74 7.52 -5.36
C GLY A 42 -3.62 6.57 -6.53
N ASP A 43 -4.75 6.18 -7.11
CA ASP A 43 -4.82 5.42 -8.34
C ASP A 43 -4.29 6.22 -9.55
N GLU A 44 -4.39 7.55 -9.55
CA GLU A 44 -4.00 8.39 -10.71
C GLU A 44 -2.48 8.51 -10.88
N PHE A 45 -1.71 8.35 -9.80
CA PHE A 45 -0.24 8.50 -9.81
C PHE A 45 0.51 7.17 -9.67
N LEU A 46 -0.23 6.07 -9.53
CA LEU A 46 0.29 4.71 -9.52
C LEU A 46 0.15 4.09 -10.91
N SER A 47 1.20 3.41 -11.35
CA SER A 47 1.14 2.54 -12.53
C SER A 47 0.32 1.28 -12.24
N ASP A 48 -0.15 0.60 -13.28
CA ASP A 48 -0.94 -0.63 -13.15
C ASP A 48 -0.17 -1.74 -12.40
N GLU A 49 1.14 -1.82 -12.62
CA GLU A 49 2.05 -2.72 -11.91
C GLU A 49 2.11 -2.41 -10.41
N GLU A 50 2.23 -1.13 -10.05
CA GLU A 50 2.28 -0.68 -8.65
C GLU A 50 0.95 -0.98 -7.92
N LYS A 51 -0.18 -0.79 -8.62
CA LYS A 51 -1.51 -1.16 -8.10
C LYS A 51 -1.65 -2.66 -7.89
N ALA A 52 -1.14 -3.47 -8.83
CA ALA A 52 -1.15 -4.92 -8.69
C ALA A 52 -0.29 -5.36 -7.49
N GLU A 53 0.89 -4.75 -7.31
CA GLU A 53 1.79 -5.04 -6.19
C GLU A 53 1.17 -4.62 -4.85
N ILE A 54 0.57 -3.43 -4.74
CA ILE A 54 -0.15 -2.99 -3.53
C ILE A 54 -1.30 -3.95 -3.20
N ARG A 55 -2.10 -4.36 -4.19
CA ARG A 55 -3.20 -5.32 -3.97
C ARG A 55 -2.68 -6.67 -3.48
N ALA A 56 -1.58 -7.16 -4.05
CA ALA A 56 -0.97 -8.42 -3.63
C ALA A 56 -0.36 -8.35 -2.23
N LEU A 57 0.30 -7.23 -1.89
CA LEU A 57 0.86 -6.97 -0.56
C LEU A 57 -0.24 -6.77 0.48
N GLY A 58 -1.30 -6.04 0.13
CA GLY A 58 -2.47 -5.81 0.97
C GLY A 58 -3.16 -7.12 1.37
N LYS A 59 -3.36 -8.05 0.42
CA LYS A 59 -3.90 -9.38 0.72
C LYS A 59 -3.02 -10.21 1.66
N GLN A 60 -1.70 -10.03 1.61
CA GLN A 60 -0.75 -10.74 2.48
C GLN A 60 -0.65 -10.14 3.88
N LEU A 61 -0.77 -8.82 3.98
CA LEU A 61 -0.68 -8.06 5.24
C LEU A 61 -2.00 -8.03 6.00
N PHE A 62 -3.10 -7.91 5.27
CA PHE A 62 -4.49 -7.89 5.75
C PHE A 62 -5.26 -9.03 5.08
N PRO A 63 -4.95 -10.30 5.40
CA PRO A 63 -5.88 -11.37 5.05
C PRO A 63 -7.22 -10.99 5.68
N GLU A 64 -8.26 -10.89 4.86
CA GLU A 64 -9.61 -10.56 5.34
C GLU A 64 -9.91 -11.41 6.59
N PRO A 65 -10.53 -10.84 7.63
CA PRO A 65 -11.05 -11.67 8.70
C PRO A 65 -11.98 -12.66 8.03
N LYS A 66 -11.54 -13.91 7.97
CA LYS A 66 -12.41 -15.02 7.62
C LYS A 66 -13.56 -14.88 8.61
N HIS A 67 -14.72 -14.45 8.13
CA HIS A 67 -15.96 -14.67 8.85
C HIS A 67 -16.05 -16.19 8.91
N ASP A 68 -15.51 -16.75 9.98
CA ASP A 68 -15.74 -18.12 10.40
C ASP A 68 -17.22 -18.14 10.78
N SER A 69 -18.09 -18.21 9.77
CA SER A 69 -19.50 -18.51 9.94
C SER A 69 -19.57 -19.96 10.36
N ASN A 70 -19.31 -20.19 11.64
CA ASN A 70 -19.58 -21.44 12.32
C ASN A 70 -20.40 -21.12 13.58
N HIS A 71 -21.71 -20.98 13.40
CA HIS A 71 -22.70 -21.30 14.42
C HIS A 71 -24.03 -21.69 13.78
#